data_AF-F0G034-F1
#
_entry.id   AF-F0G034-F1
#
_cell.length_a   1.000
_cell.length_b   1.000
_cell.length_c   1.000
_cell.angle_alpha   90.00
_cell.angle_beta   90.00
_cell.angle_gamma   90.00
#
_symmetry.space_group_name_H-M   'P 1'
#
loop_
_entity.id
_entity.type
_entity.pdbx_description
1 polymer ?
#
loop_
_entity_poly.entity_id
_entity_poly.type
_entity_poly.pdbx_seq_one_letter_code
_entity_poly.pdbx_strand_id
1 'polypeptide(L)'
;MWQLINRSGIVMVFVVLFAALSLTVPDFLTPRNIQGLLLSVTLIGSIAVTMMFVLALGEVDLSVASIVAFSGVVASTLITATHSVVF
;
A
#
# COMPACT_ATOMS: atom_id res chain seq x y z
N MET A 1 4.36 -27.58 -15.30
CA MET A 1 3.12 -27.25 -14.56
C MET A 1 3.41 -26.90 -13.09
N TRP A 2 3.96 -27.81 -12.28
CA TRP A 2 4.24 -27.55 -10.85
C TRP A 2 5.24 -26.42 -10.56
N GLN A 3 6.23 -26.20 -11.43
CA GLN A 3 7.21 -25.10 -11.31
C GLN A 3 6.57 -23.71 -11.40
N LEU A 4 5.48 -23.55 -12.17
CA LEU A 4 4.77 -22.27 -12.32
C LEU A 4 3.99 -21.91 -11.04
N ILE A 5 3.37 -22.90 -10.41
CA ILE A 5 2.66 -22.73 -9.13
C ILE A 5 3.66 -22.34 -8.03
N ASN A 6 4.84 -22.96 -8.01
CA ASN A 6 5.87 -22.66 -6.99
C ASN A 6 6.50 -21.27 -7.19
N ARG A 7 6.63 -20.80 -8.44
CA ARG A 7 7.23 -19.49 -8.77
C ARG A 7 6.23 -18.33 -8.67
N SER A 8 4.94 -18.58 -8.87
CA SER A 8 3.88 -17.57 -8.85
C SER A 8 2.89 -17.75 -7.68
N GLY A 9 3.27 -18.52 -6.66
CA GLY A 9 2.41 -18.85 -5.52
C GLY A 9 1.80 -17.61 -4.86
N ILE A 10 2.56 -16.52 -4.73
CA ILE A 10 2.06 -15.27 -4.14
C ILE A 10 0.97 -14.60 -4.99
N VAL A 11 1.09 -14.65 -6.31
CA VAL A 11 0.08 -14.09 -7.22
C VAL A 11 -1.19 -14.93 -7.16
N MET A 12 -1.04 -16.26 -7.10
CA MET A 12 -2.18 -17.17 -6.95
C MET A 12 -2.93 -16.93 -5.64
N VAL A 13 -2.20 -16.80 -4.52
CA VAL A 13 -2.79 -16.46 -3.21
C VAL A 13 -3.49 -15.11 -3.26
N PHE A 14 -2.88 -14.10 -3.89
CA PHE A 14 -3.49 -12.78 -4.06
C PHE A 14 -4.83 -12.86 -4.80
N VAL A 15 -4.90 -13.57 -5.94
CA VAL A 15 -6.14 -13.70 -6.72
C VAL A 15 -7.23 -14.40 -5.91
N VAL A 16 -6.89 -15.49 -5.21
CA VAL A 16 -7.84 -16.23 -4.37
C VAL A 16 -8.36 -15.35 -3.23
N LEU A 17 -7.47 -14.64 -2.54
CA LEU A 17 -7.84 -13.74 -1.45
C LEU A 17 -8.71 -12.58 -1.95
N PHE A 18 -8.34 -11.97 -3.08
CA PHE A 18 -9.10 -10.87 -3.68
C PHE A 18 -10.52 -11.32 -4.07
N ALA A 19 -10.65 -12.49 -4.70
CA ALA A 19 -11.94 -13.06 -5.04
C ALA A 19 -12.79 -13.37 -3.79
N ALA A 20 -12.19 -13.96 -2.75
CA ALA A 20 -12.87 -14.26 -1.50
C ALA A 20 -13.39 -12.98 -0.81
N LEU A 21 -12.57 -11.94 -0.73
CA LEU A 21 -12.95 -10.66 -0.14
C LEU A 21 -14.00 -9.93 -0.98
N SER A 22 -13.90 -10.00 -2.30
CA SER A 22 -14.89 -9.43 -3.22
C SER A 22 -16.29 -10.05 -3.08
N LEU A 23 -16.39 -11.30 -2.62
CA LEU A 23 -17.67 -12.01 -2.46
C LEU A 23 -18.20 -11.96 -1.02
N THR A 24 -17.31 -11.92 -0.02
CA THR A 24 -17.70 -11.96 1.40
C THR A 24 -17.90 -10.58 2.00
N VAL A 25 -17.21 -9.55 1.50
CA VAL A 25 -17.27 -8.20 2.05
C VAL A 25 -18.23 -7.34 1.21
N PRO A 26 -19.37 -6.90 1.78
CA PRO A 26 -20.22 -5.92 1.11
C PRO A 26 -19.43 -4.64 0.87
N ASP A 27 -19.67 -3.99 -0.26
CA ASP A 27 -18.99 -2.75 -0.69
C ASP A 27 -17.50 -2.86 -1.05
N PHE A 28 -16.92 -4.07 -1.10
CA PHE A 28 -15.50 -4.25 -1.43
C PHE A 28 -15.12 -3.67 -2.80
N LEU A 29 -15.95 -3.87 -3.83
CA LEU A 29 -15.72 -3.35 -5.17
C LEU A 29 -16.26 -1.93 -5.40
N THR A 30 -16.65 -1.21 -4.33
CA THR A 30 -17.08 0.19 -4.50
C THR A 30 -15.93 1.07 -4.97
N PRO A 31 -16.20 2.12 -5.76
CA PRO A 31 -15.17 3.05 -6.24
C PRO A 31 -14.33 3.63 -5.10
N ARG A 32 -14.94 3.86 -3.94
CA ARG A 32 -14.25 4.39 -2.75
C ARG A 32 -13.21 3.40 -2.21
N ASN A 33 -13.57 2.13 -2.06
CA ASN A 33 -12.64 1.13 -1.55
C ASN A 33 -11.53 0.81 -2.57
N ILE A 34 -11.89 0.69 -3.85
CA ILE A 34 -10.90 0.46 -4.92
C ILE A 34 -9.92 1.64 -5.04
N GLN A 35 -10.39 2.89 -4.98
CA GLN A 35 -9.50 4.06 -4.96
C GLN A 35 -8.60 4.05 -3.73
N GLY A 36 -9.13 3.73 -2.55
CA GLY A 36 -8.33 3.57 -1.33
C GLY A 36 -7.22 2.53 -1.49
N LEU A 37 -7.56 1.34 -2.00
CA LEU A 37 -6.59 0.26 -2.26
C LEU A 37 -5.52 0.69 -3.27
N LEU A 38 -5.92 1.32 -4.38
CA LEU A 38 -4.99 1.79 -5.41
C LEU A 38 -4.05 2.87 -4.87
N LEU A 39 -4.55 3.80 -4.05
CA LEU A 39 -3.72 4.82 -3.40
C LEU A 39 -2.72 4.19 -2.43
N SER A 40 -3.15 3.22 -1.61
CA SER A 40 -2.24 2.50 -0.71
C SER A 40 -1.14 1.75 -1.46
N VAL A 41 -1.48 1.06 -2.55
CA VAL A 41 -0.49 0.36 -3.38
C VAL A 41 0.46 1.34 -4.05
N THR A 42 -0.04 2.47 -4.55
CA THR A 42 0.79 3.52 -5.17
C THR A 42 1.76 4.12 -4.16
N LEU A 43 1.32 4.36 -2.93
CA LEU A 43 2.16 4.87 -1.84
C LEU A 43 3.27 3.89 -1.47
N ILE A 44 2.95 2.59 -1.28
CA ILE A 44 3.97 1.58 -0.94
C ILE A 44 4.93 1.39 -2.12
N GLY A 45 4.42 1.40 -3.35
CA GLY A 45 5.22 1.26 -4.57
C GLY A 45 6.22 2.39 -4.75
N SER A 46 5.80 3.65 -4.54
CA SER A 46 6.72 4.80 -4.66
C SER A 46 7.81 4.77 -3.58
N ILE A 47 7.47 4.39 -2.35
CA ILE A 47 8.44 4.21 -1.26
C ILE A 47 9.44 3.11 -1.61
N ALA A 48 8.96 1.96 -2.10
CA ALA A 48 9.82 0.83 -2.45
C ALA A 48 10.83 1.19 -3.54
N VAL A 49 10.42 1.98 -4.55
CA VAL A 49 11.33 2.47 -5.60
C VAL A 49 12.41 3.38 -5.01
N THR A 50 12.04 4.33 -4.15
CA THR A 50 13.01 5.21 -3.47
C THR A 50 13.97 4.41 -2.59
N MET A 51 13.47 3.45 -1.82
CA MET A 51 14.32 2.60 -0.97
C MET A 51 15.28 1.74 -1.79
N MET A 52 14.82 1.15 -2.91
CA MET A 52 15.71 0.41 -3.81
C MET A 52 16.80 1.30 -4.42
N PHE A 53 16.46 2.54 -4.78
CA PHE A 53 17.44 3.49 -5.30
C PHE A 53 18.52 3.81 -4.25
N VAL A 54 18.13 4.08 -3.01
CA VAL A 54 19.10 4.37 -1.93
C VAL A 54 19.95 3.15 -1.59
N LEU A 55 19.35 1.95 -1.56
CA LEU A 55 20.09 0.70 -1.42
C LEU A 55 21.14 0.49 -2.52
N ALA A 56 20.82 0.88 -3.76
CA ALA A 56 21.76 0.80 -4.88
C ALA A 56 22.96 1.76 -4.73
N LEU A 57 22.81 2.85 -3.97
CA LEU A 57 23.88 3.78 -3.61
C LEU A 57 24.77 3.26 -2.47
N GLY A 58 24.43 2.11 -1.88
CA GLY A 58 25.19 1.48 -0.78
C GLY A 58 24.80 1.98 0.61
N GLU A 59 23.75 2.78 0.71
CA GLU A 59 23.24 3.30 1.97
C GLU A 59 21.89 2.66 2.28
N VAL A 60 21.72 2.12 3.50
CA VAL A 60 20.42 1.64 3.98
C VAL A 60 19.76 2.81 4.70
N ASP A 61 19.16 3.72 3.94
CA ASP A 61 18.53 4.90 4.53
C ASP A 61 17.15 4.58 5.10
N LEU A 62 17.08 4.55 6.43
CA LEU A 62 15.83 4.40 7.18
C LEU A 62 15.03 5.71 7.29
N SER A 63 15.59 6.84 6.85
CA SER A 63 14.93 8.16 6.93
C SER A 63 13.63 8.22 6.12
N VAL A 64 13.54 7.49 5.00
CA VAL A 64 12.34 7.44 4.16
C VAL A 64 11.15 6.91 4.95
N ALA A 65 11.35 5.87 5.77
CA ALA A 65 10.29 5.30 6.59
C ALA A 65 9.84 6.25 7.71
N SER A 66 10.78 6.94 8.36
CA SER A 66 10.46 7.87 9.46
C SER A 66 9.77 9.14 8.95
N ILE A 67 10.15 9.67 7.80
CA ILE A 67 9.50 10.82 7.16
C ILE A 67 8.05 10.47 6.79
N VAL A 68 7.82 9.31 6.16
CA VAL A 68 6.46 8.86 5.79
C VAL A 68 5.58 8.69 7.03
N ALA A 69 6.12 8.06 8.09
CA ALA A 69 5.38 7.89 9.35
C ALA A 69 5.05 9.26 9.98
N PHE A 70 6.01 10.17 10.03
CA PHE A 70 5.82 11.51 10.57
C PHE A 70 4.77 12.30 9.78
N SER A 71 4.88 12.33 8.45
CA SER A 71 3.90 12.99 7.58
C SER A 71 2.50 12.40 7.74
N GLY A 72 2.38 11.07 7.90
CA GLY A 72 1.10 10.40 8.17
C GLY A 72 0.48 10.83 9.49
N VAL A 73 1.26 10.90 10.57
CA VAL A 73 0.79 11.37 11.88
C VAL A 73 0.36 12.83 11.80
N VAL A 74 1.18 13.71 11.20
CA VAL A 74 0.86 15.13 11.04
C VAL A 74 -0.44 15.31 10.25
N ALA A 75 -0.60 14.60 9.12
CA ALA A 75 -1.82 14.64 8.32
C ALA A 75 -3.03 14.16 9.13
N SER A 76 -2.90 13.04 9.86
CA SER A 76 -3.97 12.52 10.73
C SER A 76 -4.35 13.51 11.83
N THR A 77 -3.38 14.17 12.45
CA THR A 77 -3.62 15.16 13.50
C THR A 77 -4.32 16.40 12.94
N LEU A 78 -3.90 16.89 11.77
CA LEU A 78 -4.54 18.03 11.11
C LEU A 78 -5.99 17.72 10.72
N ILE A 79 -6.24 16.58 10.08
CA ILE A 79 -7.61 16.15 9.72
C ILE A 79 -8.50 16.07 10.97
N THR A 80 -7.95 15.56 12.08
CA THR A 80 -8.68 15.46 13.35
C THR A 80 -8.95 16.83 13.97
N ALA A 81 -8.00 17.76 13.87
CA ALA A 81 -8.14 19.11 14.41
C ALA A 81 -9.13 19.97 13.60
N THR A 82 -9.11 19.88 12.27
CA THR A 82 -9.97 20.69 11.39
C THR A 82 -11.34 20.02 11.13
N HIS A 83 -11.51 18.74 11.50
CA HIS A 83 -12.67 17.90 11.11
C HIS A 83 -12.93 17.87 9.60
N SER A 84 -11.89 18.15 8.80
CA SER A 84 -11.98 18.33 7.36
C SER A 84 -10.85 17.55 6.70
N VAL A 85 -11.18 16.90 5.58
CA VAL A 85 -10.23 16.11 4.77
C VAL A 85 -9.69 16.89 3.57
N VAL A 86 -10.17 18.13 3.40
CA VAL A 86 -9.77 19.02 2.29
C VAL A 86 -8.91 20.18 2.81
N PHE A 87 -8.97 20.44 4.12
CA PHE A 87 -8.30 21.53 4.85
C PHE A 87 -8.05 21.11 6.30
#